data_AF-A0A5B0L612-F1
#
_entry.id   AF-A0A5B0L612-F1
#
_cell.length_a   1.000
_cell.length_b   1.000
_cell.length_c   1.000
_cell.angle_alpha   90.00
_cell.angle_beta   90.00
_cell.angle_gamma   90.00
#
_symmetry.space_group_name_H-M   'P 1'
#
loop_
_entity.id
_entity.type
_entity.pdbx_description
1 polymer ?
#
loop_
_entity_poly.entity_id
_entity_poly.type
_entity_poly.pdbx_seq_one_letter_code
_entity_poly.pdbx_strand_id
1 'polypeptide(L)'
;MPTLPRPLRRRDALRLIPAAILALFVRPTRAEDPRLSEIWRCGGGDCPGYEYHPHDGDPEHGAPAGTAFQDLPADWFCPRCGAGKPDFRRMGG
;
A
#
# COMPACT_ATOMS: atom_id res chain seq x y z
N MET A 1 54.53 -26.05 15.03
CA MET A 1 53.68 -25.51 13.95
C MET A 1 52.38 -25.01 14.57
N PRO A 2 52.11 -23.71 14.61
CA PRO A 2 50.86 -23.19 15.17
C PRO A 2 49.70 -23.55 14.23
N THR A 3 48.73 -24.29 14.77
CA THR A 3 47.49 -24.65 14.12
C THR A 3 46.67 -23.39 13.87
N LEU A 4 46.46 -23.03 12.59
CA LEU A 4 45.60 -21.91 12.24
C LEU A 4 44.16 -22.17 12.70
N PRO A 5 43.47 -21.15 13.28
CA PRO A 5 42.08 -21.30 13.69
C PRO A 5 41.17 -21.52 12.47
N ARG A 6 40.14 -22.35 12.64
CA ARG A 6 39.18 -22.71 11.60
C ARG A 6 38.52 -21.44 11.01
N PRO A 7 38.36 -21.36 9.68
CA PRO A 7 37.63 -20.26 9.06
C PRO A 7 36.15 -20.31 9.51
N LEU A 8 35.63 -19.16 9.91
CA LEU A 8 34.23 -18.97 10.30
C LEU A 8 33.30 -19.46 9.18
N ARG A 9 32.29 -20.28 9.51
CA ARG A 9 31.31 -20.78 8.54
C ARG A 9 30.41 -19.63 8.09
N ARG A 10 30.14 -19.56 6.78
CA ARG A 10 29.24 -18.58 6.15
C ARG A 10 27.84 -18.47 6.79
N ARG A 11 27.35 -19.53 7.44
CA ARG A 11 26.04 -19.57 8.12
C ARG A 11 25.98 -18.73 9.39
N ASP A 12 27.11 -18.47 10.04
CA ASP A 12 27.15 -17.75 11.31
C ASP A 12 27.13 -16.22 11.11
N ALA A 13 27.52 -15.72 9.93
CA ALA A 13 27.50 -14.30 9.59
C ALA A 13 26.08 -13.74 9.33
N LEU A 14 25.13 -14.58 8.88
CA LEU A 14 23.75 -14.15 8.59
C LEU A 14 22.96 -13.77 9.84
N ARG A 15 23.38 -14.25 11.03
CA ARG A 15 22.79 -13.93 12.34
C ARG A 15 23.25 -12.60 12.91
N LEU A 16 24.24 -11.95 12.28
CA LEU A 16 24.80 -10.67 12.72
C LEU A 16 24.14 -9.46 12.06
N ILE A 17 23.24 -9.68 11.09
CA ILE A 17 22.45 -8.60 10.50
C ILE A 17 21.39 -8.22 11.55
N PRO A 18 21.46 -7.02 12.16
CA PRO A 18 20.44 -6.56 13.08
C PRO A 18 19.11 -6.52 12.33
N ALA A 19 18.01 -6.95 12.96
CA ALA A 19 16.67 -6.90 12.36
C ALA A 19 16.32 -5.49 11.81
N ALA A 20 16.89 -4.44 12.41
CA ALA A 20 16.79 -3.06 11.94
C ALA A 20 17.38 -2.82 10.54
N ILE A 21 18.48 -3.49 10.16
CA ILE A 21 19.05 -3.38 8.80
C ILE A 21 18.16 -4.11 7.80
N LEU A 22 17.60 -5.27 8.18
CA LEU A 22 16.68 -6.01 7.31
C LEU A 22 15.40 -5.21 7.01
N ALA A 23 14.86 -4.48 8.00
CA ALA A 23 13.68 -3.63 7.83
C ALA A 23 13.87 -2.47 6.81
N LEU A 24 15.11 -2.04 6.54
CA LEU A 24 15.38 -1.02 5.52
C LEU A 24 15.31 -1.57 4.08
N PHE A 25 15.47 -2.89 3.90
CA PHE A 25 15.45 -3.54 2.58
C PHE A 25 14.14 -4.26 2.28
N VAL A 26 13.29 -4.50 3.27
CA VAL A 26 11.96 -5.06 3.08
C VAL A 26 11.00 -3.91 2.77
N ARG A 27 10.63 -3.75 1.49
CA ARG A 27 9.49 -2.89 1.12
C ARG A 27 8.25 -3.41 1.88
N PRO A 28 7.47 -2.54 2.56
CA PRO A 28 6.24 -2.98 3.22
C PRO A 28 5.36 -3.68 2.19
N THR A 29 4.75 -4.79 2.59
CA THR A 29 3.84 -5.49 1.69
C THR A 29 2.68 -4.57 1.37
N ARG A 30 2.14 -4.65 0.15
CA ARG A 30 1.02 -3.80 -0.29
C ARG A 30 -0.17 -3.86 0.67
N ALA A 31 -0.38 -4.98 1.36
CA ALA A 31 -1.47 -5.17 2.32
C ALA A 31 -1.30 -4.39 3.65
N GLU A 32 -0.08 -4.02 4.02
CA GLU A 32 0.23 -3.28 5.26
C GLU A 32 0.37 -1.76 5.03
N ASP A 33 0.10 -1.27 3.81
CA ASP A 33 0.15 0.17 3.53
C ASP A 33 -0.99 0.89 4.26
N PRO A 34 -0.72 1.81 5.20
CA PRO A 34 -1.74 2.51 5.96
C PRO A 34 -2.64 3.40 5.09
N ARG A 35 -2.24 3.72 3.86
CA ARG A 35 -3.09 4.44 2.91
C ARG A 35 -4.25 3.58 2.41
N LEU A 36 -4.20 2.26 2.61
CA LEU A 36 -5.28 1.36 2.22
C LEU A 36 -6.44 1.29 3.22
N SER A 37 -6.23 1.71 4.47
CA SER A 37 -7.34 1.85 5.42
C SER A 37 -8.16 3.11 5.19
N GLU A 38 -7.66 4.08 4.41
CA GLU A 38 -8.38 5.33 4.15
C GLU A 38 -9.60 5.11 3.27
N ILE A 39 -10.81 5.18 3.84
CA ILE A 39 -12.05 5.12 3.08
C ILE A 39 -12.35 6.50 2.48
N TRP A 40 -12.74 6.54 1.20
CA TRP A 40 -13.04 7.79 0.49
C TRP A 40 -14.48 7.81 0.03
N ARG A 41 -15.23 8.84 0.43
CA ARG A 41 -16.62 9.03 0.02
C ARG A 41 -16.73 10.14 -1.01
N CYS A 42 -17.42 9.88 -2.12
CA CYS A 42 -17.72 10.90 -3.11
C CYS A 42 -18.71 11.92 -2.53
N GLY A 43 -18.34 13.19 -2.55
CA GLY A 43 -19.15 14.35 -2.16
C GLY A 43 -19.67 15.16 -3.35
N GLY A 44 -19.61 14.63 -4.58
CA GLY A 44 -20.19 15.28 -5.75
C GLY A 44 -21.69 15.52 -5.57
N GLY A 45 -22.19 16.66 -6.03
CA GLY A 45 -23.52 17.19 -5.68
C GLY A 45 -24.67 16.18 -5.69
N ASP A 46 -24.91 15.53 -6.83
CA ASP A 46 -26.00 14.55 -7.00
C ASP A 46 -25.55 13.09 -6.75
N CYS A 47 -24.39 12.88 -6.13
CA CYS A 47 -23.87 11.53 -5.90
C CYS A 47 -24.63 10.83 -4.77
N PRO A 48 -25.03 9.54 -4.93
CA PRO A 48 -25.62 8.75 -3.85
C PRO A 48 -24.64 8.39 -2.71
N GLY A 49 -23.46 9.03 -2.65
CA GLY A 49 -22.41 8.74 -1.66
C GLY A 49 -21.64 7.45 -1.95
N TYR A 50 -21.02 7.34 -3.13
CA TYR A 50 -20.11 6.21 -3.42
C TYR A 50 -18.93 6.19 -2.45
N GLU A 51 -18.58 5.02 -1.95
CA GLU A 51 -17.45 4.80 -1.04
C GLU A 51 -16.41 3.92 -1.73
N TYR A 52 -15.21 4.46 -1.89
CA TYR A 52 -14.05 3.75 -2.41
C TYR A 52 -13.29 3.13 -1.24
N HIS A 53 -13.16 1.81 -1.27
CA HIS A 53 -12.39 1.01 -0.32
C HIS A 53 -11.08 0.59 -1.00
N PRO A 54 -9.91 1.13 -0.61
CA PRO A 54 -8.66 0.81 -1.29
C PRO A 54 -8.27 -0.67 -1.27
N HIS A 55 -8.64 -1.41 -0.21
CA HIS A 55 -8.41 -2.84 -0.13
C HIS A 55 -9.15 -3.61 -1.22
N ASP A 56 -10.38 -3.22 -1.52
CA ASP A 56 -11.21 -3.84 -2.56
C ASP A 56 -10.88 -3.27 -3.95
N GLY A 57 -10.50 -1.99 -3.99
CA GLY A 57 -10.34 -1.23 -5.22
C GLY A 57 -11.68 -1.04 -5.95
N ASP A 58 -11.59 -0.85 -7.26
CA ASP A 58 -12.70 -0.88 -8.20
C ASP A 58 -12.25 -1.48 -9.54
N PRO A 59 -12.08 -2.83 -9.62
CA PRO A 59 -11.45 -3.47 -10.77
C PRO A 59 -12.22 -3.30 -12.08
N GLU A 60 -13.55 -3.17 -12.00
CA GLU A 60 -14.41 -2.96 -13.16
C GLU A 60 -14.18 -1.58 -13.80
N HIS A 61 -13.75 -0.60 -13.00
CA HIS A 61 -13.47 0.77 -13.44
C HIS A 61 -11.96 1.09 -13.44
N GLY A 62 -11.11 0.06 -13.52
CA GLY A 62 -9.67 0.22 -13.74
C GLY A 62 -8.83 0.47 -12.47
N ALA A 63 -9.40 0.28 -11.28
CA ALA A 63 -8.67 0.37 -10.01
C ALA A 63 -8.51 -1.03 -9.39
N PRO A 64 -7.36 -1.71 -9.49
CA PRO A 64 -7.17 -3.02 -8.89
C PRO A 64 -7.32 -3.00 -7.35
N ALA A 65 -7.63 -4.15 -6.77
CA ALA A 65 -7.61 -4.33 -5.31
C ALA A 65 -6.26 -3.93 -4.68
N GLY A 66 -6.31 -3.35 -3.50
CA GLY A 66 -5.15 -2.80 -2.80
C GLY A 66 -4.58 -1.53 -3.44
N THR A 67 -5.36 -0.77 -4.21
CA THR A 67 -4.91 0.52 -4.79
C THR A 67 -5.30 1.65 -3.85
N ALA A 68 -4.32 2.36 -3.28
CA ALA A 68 -4.61 3.54 -2.48
C ALA A 68 -5.30 4.60 -3.34
N PHE A 69 -6.20 5.39 -2.76
CA PHE A 69 -6.92 6.43 -3.51
C PHE A 69 -5.97 7.46 -4.15
N GLN A 70 -4.83 7.75 -3.50
CA GLN A 70 -3.81 8.63 -4.08
C GLN A 70 -3.18 8.04 -5.35
N ASP A 71 -3.07 6.71 -5.44
CA ASP A 71 -2.45 5.99 -6.55
C ASP A 71 -3.41 5.77 -7.73
N LEU A 72 -4.70 6.09 -7.57
CA LEU A 72 -5.67 6.09 -8.68
C LEU A 72 -5.24 7.06 -9.78
N PRO A 73 -5.45 6.72 -11.06
CA PRO A 73 -5.08 7.60 -12.15
C PRO A 73 -5.95 8.87 -12.17
N ALA A 74 -5.46 9.94 -12.80
CA ALA A 74 -6.10 11.27 -12.73
C ALA A 74 -7.45 11.33 -13.48
N ASP A 75 -7.63 10.42 -14.44
CA ASP A 75 -8.83 10.19 -15.23
C ASP A 75 -9.77 9.14 -14.61
N TRP A 76 -9.52 8.72 -13.38
CA TRP A 76 -10.49 7.91 -12.64
C TRP A 76 -11.60 8.81 -12.08
N PHE A 77 -12.84 8.40 -12.33
CA PHE A 77 -14.06 9.12 -11.94
C PHE A 77 -14.93 8.23 -11.07
N CYS A 78 -15.78 8.85 -10.24
CA CYS A 78 -16.79 8.16 -9.47
C CYS A 78 -17.71 7.35 -10.40
N PRO A 79 -17.81 6.02 -10.24
CA PRO A 79 -18.63 5.17 -11.11
C PRO A 79 -20.14 5.44 -10.95
N ARG A 80 -20.54 6.19 -9.92
CA ARG A 80 -21.95 6.53 -9.64
C ARG A 80 -22.39 7.86 -10.26
N CYS A 81 -21.51 8.85 -10.35
CA CYS A 81 -21.89 10.20 -10.78
C CYS A 81 -20.90 10.89 -11.75
N GLY A 82 -19.76 10.27 -12.05
CA GLY A 82 -18.74 10.85 -12.93
C GLY A 82 -17.91 11.97 -12.30
N ALA A 83 -18.08 12.27 -11.01
CA ALA A 83 -17.26 13.25 -10.30
C ALA A 83 -15.79 12.82 -10.23
N GLY A 84 -14.87 13.78 -10.28
CA GLY A 84 -13.43 13.49 -10.26
C GLY A 84 -12.91 13.23 -8.84
N LYS A 85 -11.64 12.85 -8.73
CA LYS A 85 -10.93 12.70 -7.44
C LYS A 85 -11.07 13.90 -6.49
N PRO A 86 -11.11 15.17 -6.94
CA PRO A 86 -11.25 16.33 -6.04
C PRO A 86 -12.57 16.37 -5.25
N ASP A 87 -13.63 15.72 -5.76
CA ASP A 87 -14.93 15.69 -5.10
C ASP A 87 -15.01 14.65 -3.97
N PHE A 88 -13.96 13.83 -3.80
CA PHE A 88 -13.91 12.81 -2.76
C PHE A 88 -13.39 13.37 -1.44
N ARG A 89 -13.98 12.90 -0.35
CA ARG A 89 -13.64 13.25 1.02
C ARG A 89 -13.19 12.00 1.75
N ARG A 90 -12.04 12.10 2.42
CA ARG A 90 -11.54 11.03 3.29
C ARG A 90 -12.44 10.91 4.54
N MET A 91 -12.93 9.70 4.80
CA MET A 91 -13.81 9.38 5.92
C MET A 91 -13.07 8.76 7.12
N GLY A 92 -11.78 8.47 6.98
CA GLY A 92 -10.98 7.80 8.01
C GLY A 92 -10.99 6.27 7.84
N GLY A 93 -10.08 5.61 8.57
CA GLY A 93 -9.83 4.18 8.57
C GLY A 93 -9.45 3.70 9.95
#